data_AF-A0A2K6MCV8-F1
#
_entry.id   AF-A0A2K6MCV8-F1
#
_cell.length_a   1.000
_cell.length_b   1.000
_cell.length_c   1.000
_cell.angle_alpha   90.00
_cell.angle_beta   90.00
_cell.angle_gamma   90.00
#
_symmetry.space_group_name_H-M   'P 1'
#
loop_
_entity.id
_entity.type
_entity.pdbx_description
1 polymer ?
#
loop_
_entity_poly.entity_id
_entity_poly.type
_entity_poly.pdbx_seq_one_letter_code
_entity_poly.pdbx_strand_id
1 'polypeptide(L)'
;MTRSHKNVADVYIHTAACLHSLPTVIKKYLLKVAELFEKLRKVEDQVSSDEDLKLRECTKALIDYENSNKALDNTRLESKAVRLAEAHQQECCQKFEQLFESAKEELIHFKPKRVAAFREILIEMSELEIKHARNYVSLLQSCIDLFKNN
;
A
#
# COMPACT_ATOMS: atom_id res chain seq x y z
N MET A 1 43.46 45.18 10.49
CA MET A 1 44.10 43.88 10.17
C MET A 1 43.42 42.74 10.91
N THR A 2 43.51 42.63 12.23
CA THR A 2 42.91 41.52 13.01
C THR A 2 41.38 41.41 12.93
N ARG A 3 40.66 42.55 12.89
CA ARG A 3 39.19 42.58 12.74
C ARG A 3 38.72 41.93 11.45
N SER A 4 39.39 42.19 10.33
CA SER A 4 39.04 41.62 9.02
C SER A 4 39.20 40.10 9.01
N HIS A 5 40.27 39.57 9.63
CA HIS A 5 40.44 38.11 9.79
C HIS A 5 39.34 37.48 10.64
N LYS A 6 38.88 38.19 11.69
CA LYS A 6 37.79 37.71 12.54
C LYS A 6 36.46 37.64 11.78
N ASN A 7 36.12 38.68 11.03
CA ASN A 7 34.92 38.69 10.19
C ASN A 7 34.92 37.55 9.16
N VAL A 8 36.06 37.32 8.50
CA VAL A 8 36.20 36.20 7.54
C VAL A 8 36.05 34.84 8.22
N ALA A 9 36.60 34.67 9.43
CA ALA A 9 36.42 33.44 10.20
C ALA A 9 34.95 33.20 10.59
N ASP A 10 34.22 34.26 10.99
CA ASP A 10 32.80 34.17 11.33
C ASP A 10 31.95 33.76 10.10
N VAL A 11 32.26 34.28 8.91
CA VAL A 11 31.63 33.86 7.63
C VAL A 11 31.87 32.36 7.36
N TYR A 12 33.09 31.87 7.56
CA TYR A 12 33.41 30.46 7.35
C TYR A 12 32.68 29.54 8.34
N ILE A 13 32.61 29.93 9.63
CA ILE A 13 31.87 29.19 10.65
C ILE A 13 30.39 29.09 10.27
N HIS A 14 29.81 30.21 9.84
CA HIS A 14 28.40 30.26 9.49
C HIS A 14 28.08 29.42 8.24
N THR A 15 28.93 29.50 7.21
CA THR A 15 28.80 28.69 5.99
C THR A 15 28.87 27.21 6.31
N ALA A 16 29.80 26.79 7.16
CA ALA A 16 29.93 25.39 7.58
C ALA A 16 28.68 24.88 8.30
N ALA A 17 28.09 25.68 9.20
CA ALA A 17 26.86 25.32 9.91
C ALA A 17 25.67 25.12 8.94
N CYS A 18 25.52 26.02 7.95
CA CYS A 18 24.52 25.88 6.90
C CYS A 18 24.71 24.58 6.09
N LEU A 19 25.94 24.29 5.66
CA LEU A 19 26.26 23.07 4.92
C LEU A 19 25.99 21.79 5.72
N HIS A 20 26.27 21.79 7.03
CA HIS A 20 25.97 20.64 7.89
C HIS A 20 24.46 20.36 8.06
N SER A 21 23.61 21.38 7.91
CA SER A 21 22.15 21.22 8.03
C SER A 21 21.52 20.52 6.82
N LEU A 22 22.08 20.71 5.61
CA LEU A 22 21.54 20.19 4.35
C LEU A 22 21.41 18.65 4.30
N PRO A 23 22.46 17.85 4.60
CA PRO A 23 22.36 16.38 4.60
C PRO A 23 21.27 15.85 5.54
N THR A 24 21.07 16.50 6.68
CA THR A 24 20.07 16.10 7.66
C THR A 24 18.65 16.33 7.15
N VAL A 25 18.43 17.43 6.42
CA VAL A 25 17.17 17.76 5.77
C VAL A 25 16.87 16.78 4.63
N ILE A 26 17.87 16.39 3.83
CA ILE A 26 17.74 15.35 2.80
C ILE A 26 17.35 14.02 3.44
N LYS A 27 18.10 13.58 4.46
CA LYS A 27 17.88 12.30 5.14
C LYS A 27 16.47 12.18 5.70
N LYS A 28 15.97 13.23 6.37
CA LYS A 28 14.60 13.25 6.92
C LYS A 28 13.52 13.16 5.85
N TYR A 29 13.74 13.74 4.68
CA TYR A 29 12.82 13.64 3.56
C TYR A 29 12.81 12.22 2.97
N LEU A 30 13.99 11.67 2.69
CA LEU A 30 14.11 10.32 2.14
C LEU A 30 13.46 9.26 3.04
N LEU A 31 13.59 9.39 4.37
CA LEU A 31 12.91 8.50 5.32
C LEU A 31 11.38 8.56 5.18
N LYS A 32 10.80 9.76 5.06
CA LYS A 32 9.35 9.91 4.89
C LYS A 32 8.88 9.40 3.53
N VAL A 33 9.65 9.62 2.48
CA VAL A 33 9.37 9.05 1.15
C VAL A 33 9.38 7.52 1.22
N ALA A 34 10.35 6.91 1.92
CA ALA A 34 10.39 5.47 2.14
C ALA A 34 9.17 4.96 2.92
N GLU A 35 8.71 5.69 3.95
CA GLU A 35 7.47 5.36 4.67
C GLU A 35 6.23 5.39 3.76
N LEU A 36 6.16 6.35 2.84
CA LEU A 36 5.06 6.44 1.86
C LEU A 36 5.10 5.28 0.85
N PHE A 37 6.28 4.90 0.36
CA PHE A 37 6.43 3.70 -0.47
C PHE A 37 6.03 2.43 0.27
N GLU A 38 6.36 2.33 1.55
CA GLU A 38 5.93 1.21 2.39
C GLU A 38 4.40 1.18 2.56
N LYS A 39 3.73 2.33 2.68
CA LYS A 39 2.26 2.41 2.65
C LYS A 39 1.72 1.91 1.31
N LEU A 40 2.29 2.34 0.17
CA LEU A 40 1.87 1.88 -1.16
C LEU A 40 2.01 0.36 -1.30
N ARG A 41 3.16 -0.20 -0.88
CA ARG A 41 3.40 -1.65 -0.88
C ARG A 41 2.32 -2.39 -0.09
N LYS A 42 2.01 -1.93 1.13
CA LYS A 42 0.97 -2.54 1.98
C LYS A 42 -0.41 -2.53 1.33
N VAL A 43 -0.77 -1.47 0.61
CA VAL A 43 -2.05 -1.41 -0.11
C VAL A 43 -2.11 -2.49 -1.19
N GLU A 44 -1.04 -2.71 -1.95
CA GLU A 44 -1.02 -3.77 -2.97
C GLU A 44 -0.99 -5.18 -2.36
N ASP A 45 -0.19 -5.38 -1.32
CA ASP A 45 -0.14 -6.66 -0.61
C ASP A 45 -1.51 -7.03 -0.04
N GLN A 46 -2.23 -6.05 0.52
CA GLN A 46 -3.58 -6.27 1.04
C GLN A 46 -4.56 -6.67 -0.07
N VAL A 47 -4.56 -5.96 -1.20
CA VAL A 47 -5.45 -6.27 -2.34
C VAL A 47 -5.16 -7.66 -2.88
N SER A 48 -3.88 -8.00 -3.08
CA SER A 48 -3.46 -9.32 -3.53
C SER A 48 -3.89 -10.42 -2.55
N SER A 49 -3.71 -10.18 -1.25
CA SER A 49 -4.10 -11.14 -0.20
C SER A 49 -5.62 -11.37 -0.16
N ASP A 50 -6.41 -10.31 -0.34
CA ASP A 50 -7.87 -10.37 -0.35
C ASP A 50 -8.39 -11.12 -1.60
N GLU A 51 -7.82 -10.85 -2.78
CA GLU A 51 -8.13 -11.58 -4.02
C GLU A 51 -7.80 -13.07 -3.89
N ASP A 52 -6.61 -13.40 -3.38
CA ASP A 52 -6.19 -14.78 -3.13
C ASP A 52 -7.11 -15.49 -2.13
N LEU A 53 -7.56 -14.79 -1.08
CA LEU A 53 -8.50 -15.36 -0.11
C LEU A 53 -9.81 -15.76 -0.79
N LYS A 54 -10.40 -14.87 -1.59
CA LYS A 54 -11.65 -15.17 -2.32
C LYS A 54 -11.51 -16.31 -3.30
N LEU A 55 -10.40 -16.35 -4.03
CA LEU A 55 -10.11 -17.45 -4.95
C LEU A 55 -9.99 -18.79 -4.20
N ARG A 56 -9.28 -18.82 -3.07
CA ARG A 56 -9.14 -20.03 -2.24
C ARG A 56 -10.48 -20.50 -1.67
N GLU A 57 -11.30 -19.60 -1.15
CA GLU A 57 -12.63 -19.92 -0.61
C GLU A 57 -13.56 -20.50 -1.69
N CYS A 58 -13.62 -19.87 -2.86
CA CYS A 58 -14.41 -20.35 -3.99
C CYS A 58 -13.91 -21.71 -4.49
N THR A 59 -12.59 -21.88 -4.61
CA THR A 59 -11.99 -23.14 -5.07
C THR A 59 -12.30 -24.27 -4.09
N LYS A 60 -12.22 -24.02 -2.78
CA LYS A 60 -12.57 -25.03 -1.77
C LYS A 60 -14.04 -25.43 -1.85
N ALA A 61 -14.94 -24.45 -1.96
CA ALA A 61 -16.37 -24.73 -2.09
C ALA A 61 -16.71 -25.49 -3.39
N LEU A 62 -16.02 -25.19 -4.49
CA LEU A 62 -16.16 -25.92 -5.75
C LEU A 62 -15.70 -27.38 -5.61
N ILE A 63 -14.56 -27.62 -4.95
CA ILE A 63 -14.07 -28.98 -4.68
C ILE A 63 -15.08 -29.76 -3.83
N ASP A 64 -15.64 -29.15 -2.78
CA ASP A 64 -16.65 -29.78 -1.93
C ASP A 64 -17.93 -30.13 -2.73
N TYR A 65 -18.34 -29.24 -3.62
CA TYR A 65 -19.46 -29.46 -4.55
C TYR A 65 -19.18 -30.62 -5.52
N GLU A 66 -18.02 -30.65 -6.18
CA GLU A 66 -17.64 -31.72 -7.11
C GLU A 66 -17.56 -33.08 -6.42
N ASN A 67 -17.02 -33.12 -5.20
CA ASN A 67 -16.93 -34.34 -4.40
C ASN A 67 -18.32 -34.85 -4.02
N SER A 68 -19.22 -33.96 -3.62
CA SER A 68 -20.61 -34.30 -3.30
C SER A 68 -21.37 -34.79 -4.53
N ASN A 69 -21.10 -34.21 -5.70
CA ASN A 69 -21.69 -34.65 -6.96
C ASN A 69 -21.22 -36.07 -7.34
N LYS A 70 -19.92 -36.35 -7.23
CA LYS A 70 -19.38 -37.70 -7.45
C LYS A 70 -19.98 -38.73 -6.48
N ALA A 71 -20.14 -38.36 -5.21
CA ALA A 71 -20.76 -39.22 -4.20
C ALA A 71 -22.24 -39.52 -4.53
N LEU A 72 -22.98 -38.52 -5.03
CA LEU A 72 -24.36 -38.70 -5.49
C LEU A 72 -24.43 -39.65 -6.68
N ASP A 73 -23.56 -39.49 -7.69
CA ASP A 73 -23.53 -40.37 -8.86
C ASP A 73 -23.23 -41.83 -8.48
N ASN A 74 -22.29 -42.06 -7.56
CA ASN A 74 -22.01 -43.39 -7.02
C ASN A 74 -23.23 -43.99 -6.28
N THR A 75 -23.88 -43.17 -5.44
CA THR A 75 -25.06 -43.58 -4.66
C THR A 75 -26.25 -43.95 -5.59
N ARG A 76 -26.40 -43.25 -6.72
CA ARG A 76 -27.39 -43.55 -7.75
C ARG A 76 -27.14 -44.91 -8.41
N LEU A 77 -25.89 -45.25 -8.69
CA LEU A 77 -25.52 -46.57 -9.24
C LEU A 77 -25.85 -47.71 -8.26
N GLU A 78 -25.72 -47.48 -6.95
CA GLU A 78 -26.00 -48.47 -5.91
C GLU A 78 -27.49 -48.58 -5.53
N SER A 79 -28.37 -47.73 -6.07
CA SER A 79 -29.82 -47.68 -5.79
C SER A 79 -30.20 -47.57 -4.30
N LYS A 80 -29.30 -47.00 -3.46
CA LYS A 80 -29.52 -46.79 -2.01
C LYS A 80 -29.68 -45.31 -1.70
N ALA A 81 -30.56 -44.95 -0.77
CA ALA A 81 -30.65 -43.64 -0.08
C ALA A 81 -30.38 -42.35 -0.90
N VAL A 82 -30.78 -42.29 -2.17
CA VAL A 82 -30.47 -41.20 -3.12
C VAL A 82 -30.88 -39.82 -2.59
N ARG A 83 -32.01 -39.71 -1.90
CA ARG A 83 -32.53 -38.43 -1.39
C ARG A 83 -31.58 -37.71 -0.43
N LEU A 84 -30.81 -38.44 0.39
CA LEU A 84 -29.89 -37.82 1.35
C LEU A 84 -28.64 -37.28 0.64
N ALA A 85 -28.11 -38.02 -0.34
CA ALA A 85 -26.99 -37.57 -1.16
C ALA A 85 -27.39 -36.37 -2.05
N GLU A 86 -28.63 -36.33 -2.55
CA GLU A 86 -29.17 -35.18 -3.29
C GLU A 86 -29.29 -33.94 -2.41
N ALA A 87 -29.80 -34.07 -1.19
CA ALA A 87 -29.89 -32.95 -0.25
C ALA A 87 -28.50 -32.37 0.08
N HIS A 88 -27.51 -33.23 0.38
CA HIS A 88 -26.14 -32.80 0.66
C HIS A 88 -25.48 -32.11 -0.54
N GLN A 89 -25.64 -32.67 -1.74
CA GLN A 89 -25.13 -32.06 -2.97
C GLN A 89 -25.76 -30.67 -3.20
N GLN A 90 -27.06 -30.54 -2.94
CA GLN A 90 -27.76 -29.27 -3.09
C GLN A 90 -27.28 -28.22 -2.08
N GLU A 91 -26.99 -28.61 -0.83
CA GLU A 91 -26.39 -27.72 0.16
C GLU A 91 -24.99 -27.25 -0.27
N CYS A 92 -24.14 -28.15 -0.78
CA CYS A 92 -22.82 -27.79 -1.30
C CYS A 92 -22.92 -26.85 -2.52
N CYS A 93 -23.90 -27.06 -3.40
CA CYS A 93 -24.16 -26.21 -4.55
C CYS A 93 -24.52 -24.79 -4.12
N GLN A 94 -25.51 -24.66 -3.23
CA GLN A 94 -25.96 -23.36 -2.72
C GLN A 94 -24.83 -22.60 -2.02
N LYS A 95 -24.01 -23.31 -1.24
CA LYS A 95 -22.85 -22.71 -0.59
C LYS A 95 -21.81 -22.19 -1.58
N PHE A 96 -21.52 -22.97 -2.63
CA PHE A 96 -20.62 -22.53 -3.69
C PHE A 96 -21.17 -21.30 -4.42
N GLU A 97 -22.44 -21.33 -4.85
CA GLU A 97 -23.09 -20.20 -5.53
C GLU A 97 -23.06 -18.93 -4.68
N GLN A 98 -23.39 -19.03 -3.38
CA GLN A 98 -23.35 -17.90 -2.46
C GLN A 98 -21.94 -17.30 -2.34
N LEU A 99 -20.92 -18.14 -2.15
CA LEU A 99 -19.53 -17.68 -2.04
C LEU A 99 -19.04 -17.07 -3.35
N PHE A 100 -19.44 -17.65 -4.48
CA PHE A 100 -19.04 -17.18 -5.80
C PHE A 100 -19.65 -15.81 -6.14
N GLU A 101 -20.94 -15.61 -5.87
CA GLU A 101 -21.58 -14.31 -6.09
C GLU A 101 -21.03 -13.25 -5.13
N SER A 102 -20.82 -13.59 -3.85
CA SER A 102 -20.15 -12.68 -2.91
C SER A 102 -18.73 -12.31 -3.38
N ALA A 103 -17.95 -13.26 -3.90
CA ALA A 103 -16.61 -12.98 -4.42
C ALA A 103 -16.64 -12.07 -5.65
N LYS A 104 -17.60 -12.26 -6.58
CA LYS A 104 -17.78 -11.37 -7.73
C LYS A 104 -18.08 -9.94 -7.30
N GLU A 105 -19.01 -9.76 -6.36
CA GLU A 105 -19.37 -8.45 -5.83
C GLU A 105 -18.16 -7.76 -5.20
N GLU A 106 -17.37 -8.48 -4.39
CA GLU A 106 -16.18 -7.92 -3.75
C GLU A 106 -15.07 -7.57 -4.74
N LEU A 107 -14.83 -8.41 -5.76
CA LEU A 107 -13.84 -8.17 -6.82
C LEU A 107 -14.06 -6.84 -7.54
N ILE A 108 -15.32 -6.43 -7.72
CA ILE A 108 -15.68 -5.13 -8.34
C ILE A 108 -15.15 -3.97 -7.48
N HIS A 109 -15.06 -4.14 -6.16
CA HIS A 109 -14.68 -3.09 -5.22
C HIS A 109 -13.18 -3.02 -4.91
N PHE A 110 -12.39 -4.07 -5.16
CA PHE A 110 -10.95 -4.04 -4.86
C PHE A 110 -10.20 -2.97 -5.66
N LYS A 111 -10.43 -2.88 -6.98
CA LYS A 111 -9.77 -1.88 -7.81
C LYS A 111 -10.10 -0.44 -7.39
N PRO A 112 -11.38 -0.04 -7.20
CA PRO A 112 -11.71 1.29 -6.67
C PRO A 112 -11.08 1.58 -5.30
N LYS A 113 -11.12 0.63 -4.35
CA LYS A 113 -10.51 0.79 -3.02
C LYS A 113 -9.00 1.03 -3.12
N ARG A 114 -8.32 0.22 -3.94
CA ARG A 114 -6.89 0.39 -4.22
C ARG A 114 -6.58 1.77 -4.78
N VAL A 115 -7.28 2.17 -5.84
CA VAL A 115 -7.04 3.46 -6.50
C VAL A 115 -7.27 4.63 -5.55
N ALA A 116 -8.30 4.57 -4.71
CA ALA A 116 -8.55 5.59 -3.70
C ALA A 116 -7.39 5.72 -2.70
N ALA A 117 -6.93 4.60 -2.12
CA ALA A 117 -5.80 4.58 -1.19
C ALA A 117 -4.49 5.07 -1.86
N PHE A 118 -4.21 4.62 -3.08
CA PHE A 118 -3.06 5.09 -3.86
C PHE A 118 -3.11 6.60 -4.07
N ARG A 119 -4.28 7.13 -4.46
CA ARG A 119 -4.46 8.57 -4.68
C ARG A 119 -4.16 9.36 -3.41
N GLU A 120 -4.66 8.93 -2.26
CA GLU A 120 -4.38 9.59 -0.98
C GLU A 120 -2.88 9.62 -0.66
N ILE A 121 -2.19 8.50 -0.84
CA ILE A 121 -0.76 8.39 -0.56
C ILE A 121 0.08 9.25 -1.52
N LEU A 122 -0.28 9.28 -2.81
CA LEU A 122 0.41 10.10 -3.80
C LEU A 122 0.19 11.60 -3.57
N ILE A 123 -0.98 11.99 -3.08
CA ILE A 123 -1.24 13.38 -2.65
C ILE A 123 -0.33 13.72 -1.46
N GLU A 124 -0.27 12.85 -0.44
CA GLU A 124 0.61 13.04 0.72
C GLU A 124 2.08 13.18 0.31
N MET A 125 2.53 12.37 -0.66
CA MET A 125 3.87 12.46 -1.24
C MET A 125 4.11 13.79 -1.95
N SER A 126 3.17 14.24 -2.78
CA SER A 126 3.25 15.50 -3.52
C SER A 126 3.32 16.70 -2.57
N GLU A 127 2.50 16.70 -1.52
CA GLU A 127 2.51 17.75 -0.50
C GLU A 127 3.83 17.78 0.27
N LEU A 128 4.39 16.61 0.60
CA LEU A 128 5.68 16.48 1.25
C LEU A 128 6.82 17.05 0.37
N GLU A 129 6.82 16.73 -0.93
CA GLU A 129 7.77 17.24 -1.92
C GLU A 129 7.72 18.77 -2.01
N ILE A 130 6.51 19.34 -2.15
CA ILE A 130 6.31 20.79 -2.20
C ILE A 130 6.83 21.45 -0.92
N LYS A 131 6.50 20.88 0.25
CA LYS A 131 6.96 21.40 1.55
C LYS A 131 8.48 21.38 1.66
N HIS A 132 9.12 20.30 1.19
CA HIS A 132 10.56 20.16 1.28
C HIS A 132 11.30 21.07 0.30
N ALA A 133 10.80 21.21 -0.93
CA ALA A 133 11.32 22.17 -1.90
C ALA A 133 11.25 23.61 -1.36
N ARG A 134 10.12 24.01 -0.76
CA ARG A 134 9.99 25.32 -0.09
C ARG A 134 11.02 25.50 1.03
N ASN A 135 11.23 24.47 1.85
CA ASN A 135 12.24 24.53 2.93
C ASN A 135 13.66 24.68 2.38
N TYR A 136 14.01 24.02 1.28
CA TYR A 136 15.31 24.20 0.64
C TYR A 136 15.50 25.60 0.09
N VAL A 137 14.49 26.13 -0.59
CA VAL A 137 14.53 27.50 -1.11
C VAL A 137 14.77 28.48 0.05
N SER A 138 14.04 28.35 1.15
CA SER A 138 14.24 29.19 2.34
C SER A 138 15.64 29.05 2.94
N LEU A 139 16.16 27.82 3.05
CA LEU A 139 17.51 27.58 3.59
C LEU A 139 18.59 28.19 2.70
N LEU A 140 18.49 28.02 1.39
CA LEU A 140 19.40 28.62 0.41
C LEU A 140 19.32 30.15 0.44
N GLN A 141 18.10 30.71 0.55
CA GLN A 141 17.91 32.15 0.66
C GLN A 141 18.58 32.71 1.93
N SER A 142 18.40 32.06 3.07
CA SER A 142 19.10 32.43 4.31
C SER A 142 20.61 32.44 4.09
N CYS A 143 21.18 31.38 3.49
CA CYS A 143 22.61 31.31 3.18
C CYS A 143 23.07 32.50 2.33
N ILE A 144 22.31 32.86 1.29
CA ILE A 144 22.60 34.01 0.43
C ILE A 144 22.58 35.32 1.21
N ASP A 145 21.56 35.53 2.06
CA ASP A 145 21.42 36.76 2.83
C ASP A 145 22.56 36.94 3.84
N LEU A 146 23.06 35.83 4.40
CA LEU A 146 24.26 35.83 5.25
C LEU A 146 25.53 36.22 4.51
N PHE A 147 25.65 35.89 3.22
CA PHE A 147 26.77 36.36 2.39
C PHE A 147 26.61 37.83 1.99
N LYS A 148 25.38 38.32 1.80
CA LYS A 148 25.12 39.73 1.44
C LYS A 148 25.31 40.70 2.61
N ASN A 149 25.03 40.24 3.83
CA ASN A 149 25.03 41.08 5.03
C ASN A 149 26.35 41.03 5.84
N ASN A 150 27.40 40.40 5.29
CA ASN A 150 28.78 40.42 5.79
C ASN A 150 29.68 41.28 4.89
#